data_AF-A0A7R7VGV7-F1
#
_entry.id   AF-A0A7R7VGV7-F1
#
_cell.length_a   1.000
_cell.length_b   1.000
_cell.length_c   1.000
_cell.angle_alpha   90.00
_cell.angle_beta   90.00
_cell.angle_gamma   90.00
#
_symmetry.space_group_name_H-M   'P 1'
#
loop_
_entity.id
_entity.type
_entity.pdbx_description
1 polymer ?
#
loop_
_entity_poly.entity_id
_entity_poly.type
_entity_poly.pdbx_seq_one_letter_code
_entity_poly.pdbx_strand_id
1 'polypeptide(L)'
;MNYLPPTVEDAKKMTSDPDIVEATDYYKTGRGQAPCGATSGLFFVGSVPDGFGTFRDAHEIHARAGSKEKHLVELPGVTHYKLYDESKAVKAALDEVLPFLKKHFNEVQ
;
A
#
# COMPACT_ATOMS: atom_id res chain seq x y z
N MET A 1 -5.29 14.58 4.69
CA MET A 1 -5.70 14.50 6.10
C MET A 1 -4.70 13.62 6.85
N ASN A 2 -4.23 14.04 8.02
CA ASN A 2 -3.42 13.18 8.90
C ASN A 2 -4.32 12.67 10.02
N TYR A 3 -4.71 11.39 9.94
CA TYR A 3 -5.63 10.75 10.89
C TYR A 3 -4.98 10.33 12.20
N LEU A 4 -3.64 10.22 12.24
CA LEU A 4 -2.89 9.75 13.40
C LEU A 4 -1.83 10.77 13.83
N PRO A 5 -1.62 10.98 15.15
CA PRO A 5 -0.52 11.74 15.71
C PRO A 5 0.84 11.32 15.15
N PRO A 6 1.82 12.23 15.05
CA PRO A 6 3.13 11.94 14.44
C PRO A 6 4.01 11.04 15.31
N THR A 7 3.84 11.07 16.63
CA THR A 7 4.61 10.25 17.58
C THR A 7 3.70 9.58 18.61
N VAL A 8 4.16 8.47 19.17
CA VAL A 8 3.45 7.76 20.26
C VAL A 8 3.35 8.63 21.52
N GLU A 9 4.34 9.48 21.77
CA GLU A 9 4.28 10.43 22.88
C GLU A 9 3.18 11.46 22.70
N ASP A 10 3.02 11.98 21.48
CA ASP A 10 1.94 12.92 21.16
C ASP A 10 0.57 12.24 21.23
N ALA A 11 0.48 10.98 20.79
CA ALA A 11 -0.74 10.19 20.91
C ALA A 11 -1.17 10.03 22.39
N LYS A 12 -0.22 9.66 23.27
CA LYS A 12 -0.47 9.50 24.71
C LYS A 12 -0.84 10.81 25.44
N LYS A 13 -0.37 11.95 24.93
CA LYS A 13 -0.74 13.29 25.46
C LYS A 13 -2.12 13.74 24.96
N MET A 14 -2.47 13.37 23.74
CA MET A 14 -3.72 13.76 23.09
C MET A 14 -4.92 12.93 23.56
N THR A 15 -4.71 11.63 23.78
CA THR A 15 -5.77 10.71 24.18
C THR A 15 -5.23 9.53 24.96
N SER A 16 -6.08 8.98 25.82
CA SER A 16 -5.87 7.71 26.52
C SER A 16 -6.53 6.52 25.81
N ASP A 17 -7.12 6.74 24.64
CA ASP A 17 -7.71 5.69 23.81
C ASP A 17 -6.63 4.74 23.27
N PRO A 18 -6.65 3.44 23.65
CA PRO A 18 -5.70 2.46 23.16
C PRO A 18 -5.67 2.36 21.64
N ASP A 19 -6.82 2.51 20.97
CA ASP A 19 -6.88 2.35 19.52
C ASP A 19 -6.03 3.41 18.80
N ILE A 20 -6.04 4.65 19.29
CA ILE A 20 -5.23 5.73 18.71
C ILE A 20 -3.75 5.57 19.06
N VAL A 21 -3.44 5.23 20.31
CA VAL A 21 -2.04 5.08 20.75
C VAL A 21 -1.37 3.90 20.06
N GLU A 22 -2.06 2.75 19.98
CA GLU A 22 -1.55 1.56 19.31
C GLU A 22 -1.54 1.70 17.79
N ALA A 23 -2.52 2.37 17.18
CA ALA A 23 -2.47 2.67 15.75
C ALA A 23 -1.30 3.62 15.42
N THR A 24 -1.05 4.65 16.23
CA THR A 24 0.13 5.49 16.05
C THR A 24 1.41 4.69 16.20
N ASP A 25 1.52 3.82 17.21
CA ASP A 25 2.69 2.96 17.36
C ASP A 25 2.87 2.04 16.14
N TYR A 26 1.82 1.36 15.71
CA TYR A 26 1.87 0.42 14.60
C TYR A 26 2.21 1.10 13.26
N TYR A 27 1.55 2.21 12.91
CA TYR A 27 1.70 2.83 11.59
C TYR A 27 2.80 3.90 11.50
N LYS A 28 3.29 4.44 12.63
CA LYS A 28 4.29 5.54 12.64
C LYS A 28 5.67 5.14 13.18
N THR A 29 5.82 3.97 13.80
CA THR A 29 7.12 3.49 14.29
C THR A 29 7.62 2.28 13.48
N GLY A 30 8.77 1.73 13.89
CA GLY A 30 9.32 0.51 13.29
C GLY A 30 8.46 -0.74 13.55
N ARG A 31 7.48 -0.70 14.47
CA ARG A 31 6.64 -1.85 14.83
C ARG A 31 5.84 -2.40 13.65
N GLY A 32 5.21 -1.53 12.86
CA GLY A 32 4.45 -1.97 11.67
C GLY A 32 5.32 -2.53 10.56
N GLN A 33 6.64 -2.29 10.60
CA GLN A 33 7.59 -2.75 9.58
C GLN A 33 8.09 -4.18 9.84
N ALA A 34 7.36 -4.96 10.65
CA ALA A 34 7.67 -6.35 10.91
C ALA A 34 7.63 -7.21 9.62
N PRO A 35 8.45 -8.27 9.52
CA PRO A 35 8.30 -9.29 8.49
C PRO A 35 6.85 -9.80 8.46
N CYS A 36 6.30 -9.98 7.25
CA CYS A 36 4.89 -10.34 7.03
C CYS A 36 3.84 -9.33 7.56
N GLY A 37 4.25 -8.12 7.98
CA GLY A 37 3.32 -7.07 8.38
C GLY A 37 2.57 -6.47 7.18
N ALA A 38 1.34 -6.00 7.43
CA ALA A 38 0.49 -5.35 6.43
C ALA A 38 1.05 -4.02 5.87
N THR A 39 2.28 -3.67 6.23
CA THR A 39 2.98 -2.52 5.69
C THR A 39 3.66 -2.80 4.37
N SER A 40 3.80 -4.04 3.88
CA SER A 40 4.33 -4.29 2.52
C SER A 40 3.26 -4.00 1.47
N GLY A 41 3.63 -3.36 0.35
CA GLY A 41 2.64 -2.86 -0.63
C GLY A 41 2.99 -3.11 -2.09
N LEU A 42 2.03 -3.63 -2.86
CA LEU A 42 2.15 -3.77 -4.31
C LEU A 42 0.99 -3.03 -4.96
N PHE A 43 1.32 -2.05 -5.81
CA PHE A 43 0.36 -1.16 -6.46
C PHE A 43 0.45 -1.34 -7.98
N PHE A 44 -0.70 -1.35 -8.66
CA PHE A 44 -0.79 -1.42 -10.11
C PHE A 44 -1.52 -0.21 -10.66
N VAL A 45 -1.02 0.33 -11.77
CA VAL A 45 -1.70 1.41 -12.47
C VAL A 45 -1.50 1.29 -13.98
N GLY A 46 -2.52 1.65 -14.74
CA GLY A 46 -2.41 1.75 -16.19
C GLY A 46 -1.63 3.02 -16.58
N SER A 47 -0.75 2.92 -17.58
CA SER A 47 0.05 4.06 -18.05
C SER A 47 -0.75 5.08 -18.86
N VAL A 48 -2.02 4.82 -19.18
CA VAL A 48 -2.91 5.72 -19.91
C VAL A 48 -3.79 6.44 -18.88
N PRO A 49 -3.51 7.72 -18.56
CA PRO A 49 -4.27 8.45 -17.55
C PRO A 49 -5.71 8.72 -18.01
N ASP A 50 -6.62 8.78 -17.06
CA ASP A 50 -8.02 9.13 -17.27
C ASP A 50 -8.52 10.13 -16.21
N GLY A 51 -9.79 10.51 -16.31
CA GLY A 51 -10.41 11.49 -15.42
C GLY A 51 -10.55 11.04 -13.96
N PHE A 52 -10.25 9.77 -13.63
CA PHE A 52 -10.34 9.27 -12.26
C PHE A 52 -9.14 9.67 -11.39
N GLY A 53 -8.05 10.15 -12.01
CA GLY A 53 -6.84 10.55 -11.28
C GLY A 53 -6.02 9.38 -10.73
N THR A 54 -6.34 8.15 -11.15
CA THR A 54 -5.75 6.90 -10.65
C THR A 54 -4.23 6.85 -10.82
N PHE A 55 -3.71 7.38 -11.93
CA PHE A 55 -2.28 7.51 -12.16
C PHE A 55 -1.59 8.34 -11.07
N ARG A 56 -2.09 9.56 -10.82
CA ARG A 56 -1.55 10.43 -9.77
C ARG A 56 -1.67 9.79 -8.39
N ASP A 57 -2.83 9.23 -8.09
CA ASP A 57 -3.13 8.71 -6.76
C ASP A 57 -2.26 7.47 -6.44
N ALA A 58 -1.98 6.62 -7.44
CA ALA A 58 -1.05 5.50 -7.30
C ALA A 58 0.38 5.96 -6.96
N HIS A 59 0.88 6.99 -7.64
CA HIS A 59 2.18 7.60 -7.31
C HIS A 59 2.17 8.27 -5.93
N GLU A 60 1.08 8.95 -5.56
CA GLU A 60 0.97 9.63 -4.27
C GLU A 60 0.98 8.62 -3.10
N ILE A 61 0.19 7.54 -3.19
CA ILE A 61 0.18 6.47 -2.19
C ILE A 61 1.54 5.81 -2.13
N HIS A 62 2.14 5.44 -3.27
CA HIS A 62 3.47 4.84 -3.29
C HIS A 62 4.52 5.76 -2.65
N ALA A 63 4.49 7.07 -2.91
CA ALA A 63 5.42 8.02 -2.31
C ALA A 63 5.23 8.15 -0.79
N ARG A 64 3.99 8.18 -0.31
CA ARG A 64 3.66 8.42 1.11
C ARG A 64 3.70 7.18 1.99
N ALA A 65 3.53 5.98 1.42
CA ALA A 65 3.52 4.75 2.19
C ALA A 65 4.83 4.57 2.97
N GLY A 66 4.76 4.33 4.28
CA GLY A 66 5.92 4.09 5.16
C GLY A 66 6.54 2.69 5.00
N SER A 67 6.04 1.91 4.04
CA SER A 67 6.50 0.58 3.65
C SER A 67 7.96 0.57 3.25
N LYS A 68 8.74 -0.36 3.80
CA LYS A 68 10.12 -0.63 3.34
C LYS A 68 10.13 -1.41 2.03
N GLU A 69 9.24 -2.40 1.91
CA GLU A 69 9.01 -3.16 0.69
C GLU A 69 7.72 -2.67 0.03
N LYS A 70 7.88 -1.85 -1.00
CA LYS A 70 6.77 -1.36 -1.82
C LYS A 70 7.15 -1.24 -3.29
N HIS A 71 6.21 -1.55 -4.16
CA HIS A 71 6.39 -1.50 -5.61
C HIS A 71 5.18 -0.88 -6.27
N LEU A 72 5.42 -0.03 -7.26
CA LEU A 72 4.41 0.48 -8.18
C LEU A 72 4.71 -0.07 -9.58
N VAL A 73 3.76 -0.81 -10.13
CA VAL A 73 3.84 -1.39 -11.47
C VAL A 73 2.95 -0.60 -12.41
N GLU A 74 3.56 0.07 -13.38
CA GLU A 74 2.87 0.78 -14.46
C GLU A 74 2.72 -0.15 -15.68
N LEU A 75 1.48 -0.43 -16.09
CA LEU A 75 1.19 -1.28 -17.24
C LEU A 75 1.08 -0.43 -18.53
N PRO A 76 2.00 -0.59 -19.50
CA PRO A 76 2.01 0.22 -20.72
C PRO A 76 0.74 0.05 -21.56
N GLY A 77 0.10 1.15 -21.95
CA GLY A 77 -1.08 1.13 -22.85
C GLY A 77 -2.37 0.62 -22.20
N VAL A 78 -2.36 0.44 -20.88
CA VAL A 78 -3.51 0.01 -20.08
C VAL A 78 -4.19 1.25 -19.48
N THR A 79 -5.52 1.30 -19.55
CA THR A 79 -6.36 2.29 -18.86
C THR A 79 -6.85 1.73 -17.54
N HIS A 80 -7.47 2.54 -16.68
CA HIS A 80 -8.07 2.05 -15.44
C HIS A 80 -9.06 0.89 -15.70
N TYR A 81 -9.94 1.00 -16.69
CA TYR A 81 -10.92 -0.04 -17.00
C TYR A 81 -10.30 -1.34 -17.54
N LYS A 82 -9.23 -1.24 -18.32
CA LYS A 82 -8.57 -2.44 -18.89
C LYS A 82 -8.02 -3.37 -17.81
N LEU A 83 -7.63 -2.84 -16.64
CA LEU A 83 -7.24 -3.66 -15.49
C LEU A 83 -8.37 -4.55 -14.97
N TYR A 84 -9.64 -4.25 -15.25
CA TYR A 84 -10.79 -5.06 -14.89
C TYR A 84 -11.26 -5.95 -16.05
N ASP A 85 -11.26 -5.40 -17.27
CA ASP A 85 -11.97 -5.99 -18.39
C ASP A 85 -11.07 -6.80 -19.36
N GLU A 86 -9.78 -6.48 -19.43
CA GLU A 86 -8.86 -7.09 -20.39
C GLU A 86 -8.00 -8.18 -19.74
N SER A 87 -8.27 -9.44 -20.07
CA SER A 87 -7.57 -10.61 -19.51
C SER A 87 -6.04 -10.55 -19.62
N LYS A 88 -5.51 -9.88 -20.66
CA LYS A 88 -4.07 -9.65 -20.82
C LYS A 88 -3.50 -8.70 -19.77
N ALA A 89 -4.21 -7.61 -19.46
CA ALA A 89 -3.81 -6.66 -18.43
C ALA A 89 -3.96 -7.28 -17.03
N VAL A 90 -5.06 -8.00 -16.79
CA VAL A 90 -5.28 -8.77 -15.55
C VAL A 90 -4.18 -9.81 -15.33
N LYS A 91 -3.83 -10.57 -16.38
CA LYS A 91 -2.77 -11.57 -16.29
C LYS A 91 -1.41 -10.94 -15.96
N ALA A 92 -1.05 -9.86 -16.63
CA ALA A 92 0.19 -9.14 -16.35
C ALA A 92 0.28 -8.65 -14.89
N ALA A 93 -0.85 -8.22 -14.32
CA ALA A 93 -0.90 -7.89 -12.89
C ALA A 93 -0.77 -9.14 -12.01
N LEU A 94 -1.49 -10.22 -12.32
CA LEU A 94 -1.45 -11.47 -11.53
C LEU A 94 -0.07 -12.14 -11.51
N ASP A 95 0.68 -12.06 -12.61
CA ASP A 95 2.04 -12.59 -12.71
C ASP A 95 2.99 -11.95 -11.67
N GLU A 96 2.71 -10.72 -11.23
CA GLU A 96 3.44 -10.01 -10.16
C GLU A 96 2.78 -10.18 -8.77
N VAL A 97 1.44 -10.21 -8.71
CA VAL A 97 0.69 -10.38 -7.44
C VAL A 97 1.02 -11.72 -6.79
N LEU A 98 1.00 -12.82 -7.54
CA LEU A 98 1.13 -14.16 -6.96
C LEU A 98 2.50 -14.38 -6.29
N PRO A 99 3.65 -14.03 -6.90
CA PRO A 99 4.95 -14.11 -6.24
C PRO A 99 5.04 -13.21 -5.00
N PHE A 100 4.54 -11.97 -5.09
CA PHE A 100 4.56 -11.03 -3.97
C PHE A 100 3.77 -11.56 -2.78
N LEU A 101 2.53 -12.00 -3.01
CA LEU A 101 1.70 -12.59 -1.95
C LEU A 101 2.34 -13.86 -1.37
N LYS A 102 2.92 -14.74 -2.22
CA LYS A 102 3.62 -15.93 -1.73
C LYS A 102 4.80 -15.56 -0.83
N LYS A 103 5.59 -14.55 -1.20
CA LYS A 103 6.73 -14.09 -0.39
C LYS A 103 6.30 -13.54 0.98
N HIS A 104 5.18 -12.82 1.03
CA HIS A 104 4.74 -12.11 2.25
C HIS A 104 3.71 -12.85 3.10
N PHE A 105 3.00 -13.83 2.55
CA PHE A 105 1.95 -14.59 3.24
C PHE A 105 2.20 -16.09 3.33
N ASN A 106 3.06 -16.69 2.49
CA ASN A 106 3.45 -18.10 2.66
C ASN A 106 4.74 -18.21 3.47
N GLU A 107 4.57 -18.02 4.77
CA GLU A 107 5.10 -18.84 5.85
C GLU A 107 4.27 -18.44 7.06
N VAL A 108 3.26 -19.25 7.40
CA VAL A 108 2.80 -19.30 8.79
C VAL A 108 4.01 -19.82 9.56
N GLN A 109 4.82 -18.90 10.09
CA GLN A 109 5.81 -19.20 11.11
C GLN A 109 5.11 -19.53 12.42
#